data_AF-A0AAN5AI70-F1
#
_entry.id   AF-A0AAN5AI70-F1
#
_cell.length_a   1.000
_cell.length_b   1.000
_cell.length_c   1.000
_cell.angle_alpha   90.00
_cell.angle_beta   90.00
_cell.angle_gamma   90.00
#
_symmetry.space_group_name_H-M   'P 1'
#
loop_
_entity.id
_entity.type
_entity.pdbx_description
1 polymer ?
#
loop_
_entity_poly.entity_id
_entity_poly.type
_entity_poly.pdbx_seq_one_letter_code
_entity_poly.pdbx_strand_id
1 'polypeptide(L)' 'MENSLAKILMMAGAGLFLIGLIIYLLQGKGSWFGHLPGDIRVEKENFQLYIPWVSMLLVSVILSVLFHLFKRFF' A
#
# COMPACT_ATOMS: atom_id res chain seq x y z
N MET A 1 27.72 -11.52 14.62
CA MET A 1 27.44 -10.07 14.48
C MET A 1 27.36 -9.59 13.03
N GLU A 2 27.58 -10.42 12.01
CA GLU A 2 27.65 -9.96 10.60
C GLU A 2 26.32 -9.79 9.84
N ASN A 3 25.19 -10.30 10.33
CA ASN A 3 23.92 -10.22 9.60
C ASN A 3 23.08 -8.96 9.89
N SER A 4 23.51 -8.10 10.81
CA SER A 4 22.73 -6.92 11.19
C SER A 4 22.71 -5.87 10.08
N LEU A 5 23.84 -5.65 9.42
CA LEU A 5 23.98 -4.65 8.35
C LEU A 5 23.14 -5.03 7.11
N ALA A 6 23.17 -6.31 6.71
CA ALA A 6 22.36 -6.83 5.62
C ALA A 6 20.85 -6.69 5.90
N LYS A 7 20.41 -7.02 7.12
CA LYS A 7 18.99 -6.84 7.54
C LYS A 7 18.56 -5.37 7.49
N ILE A 8 19.40 -4.46 7.98
CA ILE A 8 19.13 -3.01 7.96
C ILE A 8 19.00 -2.52 6.52
N LEU A 9 19.91 -2.92 5.63
CA LEU A 9 19.86 -2.55 4.21
C LEU A 9 18.58 -3.08 3.52
N MET A 10 18.19 -4.33 3.79
CA MET A 10 16.94 -4.90 3.25
C MET A 10 15.70 -4.14 3.74
N MET A 11 15.63 -3.80 5.02
CA MET A 11 14.52 -3.02 5.58
C MET A 11 14.48 -1.59 5.02
N ALA A 12 15.63 -0.93 4.88
CA ALA A 12 15.73 0.40 4.30
C ALA A 12 15.31 0.41 2.83
N GLY A 13 15.74 -0.57 2.04
CA GLY A 13 15.35 -0.73 0.64
C GLY A 13 13.86 -0.98 0.47
N ALA A 14 13.27 -1.85 1.31
CA ALA A 14 11.83 -2.07 1.33
C ALA A 14 11.06 -0.77 1.68
N GLY A 15 11.52 -0.02 2.68
CA GLY A 15 10.93 1.27 3.06
C GLY A 15 10.97 2.29 1.93
N LEU A 16 12.13 2.45 1.27
CA LEU A 16 12.29 3.34 0.12
C LEU A 16 11.39 2.94 -1.05
N PHE A 17 11.28 1.64 -1.35
CA PHE A 17 10.39 1.14 -2.39
C PHE A 17 8.92 1.49 -2.09
N LEU A 18 8.46 1.30 -0.85
CA LEU A 18 7.09 1.66 -0.46
C LEU A 18 6.81 3.15 -0.58
N ILE A 19 7.75 4.00 -0.13
CA ILE A 19 7.62 5.46 -0.23
C ILE A 19 7.56 5.87 -1.71
N GLY A 20 8.47 5.36 -2.53
CA GLY A 20 8.49 5.61 -3.97
C GLY A 20 7.23 5.11 -4.66
N LEU A 21 6.74 3.93 -4.26
CA LEU A 21 5.47 3.39 -4.73
C LEU A 21 4.36 4.38 -4.38
N ILE A 22 4.12 4.69 -3.11
CA ILE A 22 3.09 5.65 -2.65
C ILE A 22 3.15 6.97 -3.44
N ILE A 23 4.34 7.56 -3.61
CA ILE A 23 4.53 8.80 -4.38
C ILE A 23 4.14 8.62 -5.85
N TYR A 24 4.52 7.51 -6.49
CA TYR A 24 4.09 7.18 -7.86
C TYR A 24 2.56 7.05 -7.96
N LEU A 25 1.93 6.43 -6.97
CA LEU A 25 0.47 6.26 -6.92
C LEU A 25 -0.26 7.61 -6.77
N LEU A 26 0.31 8.52 -5.96
CA LEU A 26 -0.27 9.83 -5.68
C LEU A 26 -0.11 10.83 -6.83
N GLN A 27 0.95 10.72 -7.64
CA GLN A 27 1.18 11.59 -8.80
C GLN A 27 0.12 11.43 -9.90
N GLY A 28 -0.54 10.28 -9.97
CA GLY A 28 -1.68 10.03 -10.87
C GLY A 28 -3.00 10.61 -10.35
N LYS A 29 -3.12 11.94 -10.24
CA LYS A 29 -4.41 12.65 -10.00
C LYS A 29 -5.31 12.06 -8.89
N GLY A 30 -4.80 11.41 -7.83
CA GLY A 30 -5.63 10.85 -6.74
C GLY A 30 -6.74 9.86 -7.15
N SER A 31 -6.87 9.54 -8.45
CA SER A 31 -7.95 8.79 -9.08
C SER A 31 -7.69 7.28 -9.06
N TRP A 32 -6.62 6.85 -8.40
CA TRP A 32 -6.21 5.46 -8.37
C TRP A 32 -6.76 4.76 -7.11
N PHE A 33 -6.90 5.51 -6.01
CA PHE A 33 -7.13 4.92 -4.69
C PHE A 33 -8.62 4.73 -4.51
N GLY A 34 -9.08 3.51 -4.74
CA GLY A 34 -10.49 3.14 -4.82
C GLY A 34 -11.09 3.16 -6.25
N HIS A 35 -10.24 3.19 -7.29
CA HIS A 35 -10.65 2.95 -8.69
C HIS A 35 -9.99 1.69 -9.26
N LEU A 36 -9.56 0.77 -8.40
CA LEU A 36 -9.12 -0.54 -8.88
C LEU A 36 -10.33 -1.28 -9.47
N PRO A 37 -10.11 -2.12 -10.50
CA PRO A 37 -11.17 -2.99 -11.00
C PRO A 37 -11.71 -3.83 -9.84
N GLY A 38 -12.97 -3.60 -9.49
CA GLY A 38 -13.65 -4.21 -8.34
C GLY A 38 -14.07 -3.21 -7.25
N ASP A 39 -13.43 -2.04 -7.12
CA ASP A 39 -13.91 -0.99 -6.23
C ASP A 39 -15.27 -0.47 -6.71
N ILE A 40 -16.25 -0.38 -5.79
CA ILE A 40 -17.63 -0.07 -6.14
C ILE A 40 -17.85 1.44 -5.98
N ARG A 41 -18.20 2.09 -7.09
CA ARG A 41 -18.58 3.51 -7.13
C ARG A 41 -19.98 3.62 -7.69
N VAL A 42 -20.90 4.13 -6.87
CA VAL A 42 -22.29 4.38 -7.27
C VAL A 42 -22.52 5.87 -7.22
N GLU A 43 -22.61 6.49 -8.40
CA GLU A 43 -22.94 7.92 -8.55
C GLU A 43 -24.39 8.05 -9.04
N LYS A 44 -25.20 8.79 -8.28
CA LYS A 44 -26.57 9.21 -8.59
C LYS A 44 -26.67 10.72 -8.41
N GLU A 45 -27.71 11.35 -8.96
CA GLU A 45 -27.91 12.81 -9.00
C GLU A 45 -27.77 13.52 -7.62
N ASN A 46 -28.15 12.86 -6.52
CA ASN A 46 -28.01 13.39 -5.16
C ASN A 46 -27.23 12.45 -4.20
N PHE A 47 -26.57 11.42 -4.72
CA PHE A 47 -25.94 10.40 -3.88
C PHE A 47 -24.67 9.83 -4.52
N GLN A 48 -23.57 9.87 -3.78
CA GLN A 48 -22.31 9.26 -4.19
C GLN A 48 -21.87 8.28 -3.11
N LEU A 49 -21.78 7.00 -3.44
CA LEU A 49 -21.27 5.94 -2.56
C LEU A 49 -19.98 5.37 -3.13
N TYR A 50 -18.97 5.31 -2.28
CA TYR A 50 -17.66 4.81 -2.60
C TYR A 50 -17.25 3.70 -1.65
N ILE A 51 -17.03 2.50 -2.19
CA ILE A 51 -16.61 1.32 -1.43
C ILE A 51 -15.30 0.79 -2.05
N PRO A 52 -14.15 1.29 -1.57
CA PRO A 52 -12.84 0.92 -2.10
C PRO A 52 -12.32 -0.40 -1.47
N TRP A 53 -13.12 -1.47 -1.49
CA TRP A 53 -12.81 -2.70 -0.74
C TRP A 53 -11.59 -3.45 -1.30
N VAL A 54 -11.34 -3.40 -2.61
CA VAL A 54 -10.16 -4.01 -3.22
C VAL A 54 -8.92 -3.23 -2.84
N SER A 55 -9.01 -1.89 -2.93
CA SER A 55 -7.94 -1.00 -2.48
C SER A 55 -7.59 -1.21 -1.00
N MET A 56 -8.59 -1.32 -0.12
CA MET A 56 -8.37 -1.58 1.31
C MET A 56 -7.76 -2.96 1.56
N LEU A 57 -8.17 -3.98 0.80
CA LEU A 57 -7.60 -5.32 0.90
C LEU A 57 -6.13 -5.34 0.47
N LEU A 58 -5.79 -4.66 -0.62
CA LEU A 58 -4.40 -4.51 -1.08
C LEU A 58 -3.53 -3.85 0.00
N VAL A 59 -4.01 -2.75 0.58
CA VAL A 59 -3.32 -2.05 1.68
C VAL A 59 -3.13 -2.97 2.88
N SER A 60 -4.15 -3.74 3.26
CA SER A 60 -4.09 -4.69 4.37
C SER A 60 -3.04 -5.79 4.15
N VAL A 61 -2.97 -6.36 2.94
CA VAL A 61 -1.97 -7.38 2.60
C VAL A 61 -0.56 -6.79 2.64
N ILE A 62 -0.35 -5.60 2.06
CA ILE A 62 0.95 -4.93 2.09
C ILE A 62 1.38 -4.70 3.54
N LEU A 63 0.52 -4.09 4.37
CA LEU A 63 0.82 -3.85 5.78
C LEU A 63 1.10 -5.15 6.53
N SER A 64 0.32 -6.21 6.28
CA SER A 64 0.50 -7.51 6.92
C SER A 64 1.85 -8.14 6.56
N VAL A 65 2.27 -8.06 5.31
CA VAL A 65 3.59 -8.52 4.85
C VAL A 65 4.68 -7.70 5.52
N LEU A 66 4.55 -6.38 5.59
CA LEU A 66 5.53 -5.52 6.25
C LEU A 66 5.66 -5.81 7.73
N PHE A 67 4.55 -5.98 8.45
CA PHE A 67 4.57 -6.39 9.86
C PHE A 67 5.22 -7.76 10.04
N HIS A 68 4.93 -8.71 9.16
CA HIS A 68 5.56 -10.04 9.21
C HIS A 68 7.08 -9.97 8.99
N LEU A 69 7.52 -9.18 8.01
CA LEU A 69 8.94 -8.99 7.73
C LEU A 69 9.61 -8.28 8.90
N PHE A 70 9.01 -7.22 9.44
CA PHE A 70 9.52 -6.53 10.61
C PHE A 70 9.70 -7.49 11.80
N LYS A 71 8.67 -8.28 12.14
CA LYS A 71 8.72 -9.28 13.21
C LYS A 71 9.73 -10.41 12.95
N ARG A 72 10.01 -10.73 11.68
CA ARG A 72 10.97 -11.79 11.33
C ARG A 72 12.42 -11.29 11.41
N PHE A 73 12.66 -10.03 11.07
CA PHE A 73 14.00 -9.48 10.99
C PHE A 73 14.47 -8.81 12.28
N PHE A 74 13.54 -8.25 13.06
CA PHE A 74 13.74 -7.61 14.37
C PHE A 74 13.30 -8.55 15.49
#